data_AF-V5GI68-F1
#
_entry.id   AF-V5GI68-F1
#
_cell.length_a   1.000
_cell.length_b   1.000
_cell.length_c   1.000
_cell.angle_alpha   90.00
_cell.angle_beta   90.00
_cell.angle_gamma   90.00
#
_symmetry.space_group_name_H-M   'P 1'
#
loop_
_entity.id
_entity.type
_entity.pdbx_description
1 polymer ?
#
loop_
_entity_poly.entity_id
_entity_poly.type
_entity_poly.pdbx_seq_one_letter_code
_entity_poly.pdbx_strand_id
1 'polypeptide(L)'
;FSYIKQHSCGKYKNGDLIPIERHNNNGITVHIFDRDPHEKLESSYKGHLLVVSYAWDGNALPGNEFWWGQLAASGDPAAASSTQIAELHNPHINTAVCGANLRITTLDGLLTLKEYQLRVKRQYYKDPG
;
A
#
# COMPACT_ATOMS: atom_id res chain seq x y z
N PHE A 1 14.52 6.18 -2.14
CA PHE A 1 15.07 5.66 -0.87
C PHE A 1 14.65 4.22 -0.59
N SER A 2 15.46 3.25 -1.01
CA SER A 2 15.50 1.93 -0.38
C SER A 2 16.57 1.99 0.70
N TYR A 3 16.20 2.01 1.99
CA TYR A 3 17.19 1.99 3.08
C TYR A 3 17.71 0.56 3.38
N ILE A 4 17.27 -0.42 2.59
CA ILE A 4 17.61 -1.82 2.79
C ILE A 4 18.93 -2.10 2.07
N LYS A 5 20.02 -2.07 2.85
CA LYS A 5 21.37 -2.49 2.41
C LYS A 5 21.57 -4.01 2.47
N GLN A 6 20.50 -4.76 2.70
CA GLN A 6 20.58 -6.22 2.73
C GLN A 6 20.60 -6.77 1.31
N HIS A 7 21.46 -7.77 1.07
CA HIS A 7 21.55 -8.46 -0.21
C HIS A 7 20.65 -9.71 -0.30
N SER A 8 19.89 -9.98 0.76
CA SER A 8 18.99 -11.13 0.89
C SER A 8 17.83 -10.83 1.84
N CYS A 9 16.69 -11.49 1.63
CA CYS A 9 15.53 -11.47 2.52
C CYS A 9 15.09 -12.91 2.82
N GLY A 10 15.28 -13.35 4.07
CA GLY A 10 15.10 -14.74 4.44
C GLY A 10 16.05 -15.65 3.65
N LYS A 11 15.50 -16.64 2.94
CA LYS A 11 16.27 -17.57 2.09
C LYS A 11 16.52 -17.06 0.67
N TYR A 12 15.94 -15.91 0.31
CA TYR A 12 15.98 -15.39 -1.05
C TYR A 12 17.07 -14.35 -1.20
N LYS A 13 17.81 -14.41 -2.31
CA LYS A 13 18.78 -13.41 -2.76
C LYS A 13 18.37 -12.86 -4.12
N ASN A 14 19.05 -11.80 -4.56
CA ASN A 14 18.83 -11.23 -5.88
C ASN A 14 18.99 -12.28 -6.99
N GLY A 15 18.00 -12.36 -7.88
CA GLY A 15 17.95 -13.29 -9.01
C GLY A 15 17.27 -14.62 -8.72
N ASP A 16 16.89 -14.90 -7.47
CA ASP A 16 16.19 -16.14 -7.14
C ASP A 16 14.79 -16.18 -7.77
N LEU A 17 14.35 -17.38 -8.16
CA LEU A 17 13.00 -17.62 -8.66
C LEU A 17 12.11 -18.17 -7.53
N ILE A 18 10.96 -17.56 -7.31
CA ILE A 18 9.85 -18.15 -6.56
C ILE A 18 9.04 -18.98 -7.56
N PRO A 19 9.11 -20.32 -7.52
CA PRO A 19 8.45 -21.15 -8.51
C PRO A 19 6.93 -21.11 -8.35
N ILE A 20 6.22 -21.04 -9.47
CA ILE A 20 4.76 -21.10 -9.52
C ILE A 20 4.39 -22.05 -10.65
N GLU A 21 3.71 -23.15 -10.31
CA GLU A 21 3.24 -24.11 -11.30
C GLU A 21 2.32 -23.41 -12.30
N ARG A 22 2.50 -23.70 -13.60
CA ARG A 22 1.71 -23.13 -14.72
C ARG A 22 1.85 -21.62 -14.93
N HIS A 23 2.81 -20.97 -14.27
CA HIS A 23 3.21 -19.61 -14.65
C HIS A 23 4.05 -19.66 -15.93
N ASN A 24 3.77 -18.79 -16.91
CA ASN A 24 4.45 -18.78 -18.22
C ASN A 24 5.98 -18.64 -18.11
N ASN A 25 6.47 -18.02 -17.04
CA ASN A 25 7.90 -17.83 -16.77
C ASN A 25 8.42 -18.74 -15.64
N ASN A 26 7.73 -19.85 -15.35
CA ASN A 26 8.05 -20.82 -14.29
C ASN A 26 7.99 -20.25 -12.85
N GLY A 27 7.78 -18.95 -12.69
CA GLY A 27 7.67 -18.29 -11.38
C GLY A 27 7.84 -16.78 -11.45
N ILE A 28 8.13 -16.19 -10.29
CA ILE A 28 8.43 -14.76 -10.10
C ILE A 28 9.90 -14.62 -9.71
N THR A 29 10.66 -13.82 -10.45
CA THR A 29 12.05 -13.51 -10.10
C THR A 29 12.09 -12.43 -9.01
N VAL A 30 12.84 -12.69 -7.95
CA VAL A 30 13.05 -11.77 -6.83
C VAL A 30 14.30 -10.94 -7.11
N HIS A 31 14.13 -9.63 -7.03
CA HIS A 31 15.21 -8.66 -7.18
C HIS A 31 15.45 -7.92 -5.87
N ILE A 32 16.71 -7.87 -5.44
CA ILE A 32 17.13 -7.16 -4.23
C ILE A 32 18.29 -6.26 -4.61
N PHE A 33 18.01 -4.97 -4.75
CA PHE A 33 18.95 -3.94 -5.16
C PHE A 33 18.78 -2.67 -4.33
N ASP A 34 19.86 -1.92 -4.16
CA ASP A 34 19.81 -0.53 -3.69
C ASP A 34 19.54 0.37 -4.90
N ARG A 35 18.30 0.86 -4.99
CA ARG A 35 17.79 1.60 -6.15
C ARG A 35 16.71 2.57 -5.70
N ASP A 36 16.54 3.66 -6.44
CA ASP A 36 15.37 4.51 -6.25
C ASP A 36 14.07 3.82 -6.71
N PRO A 37 13.03 3.77 -5.85
CA PRO A 37 11.81 3.02 -6.16
C PRO A 37 11.12 3.44 -7.46
N HIS A 38 11.19 4.74 -7.79
CA HIS A 38 10.54 5.35 -8.95
C HIS A 38 11.45 5.51 -10.17
N GLU A 39 12.70 5.05 -10.09
CA GLU A 39 13.58 5.07 -11.25
C GLU A 39 12.96 4.22 -12.38
N LYS A 40 13.24 4.57 -13.63
CA LYS A 40 12.72 3.86 -14.79
C LYS A 40 13.35 2.48 -14.95
N LEU A 41 12.53 1.47 -15.27
CA LEU A 41 13.02 0.12 -15.54
C LEU A 41 13.71 0.05 -16.90
N GLU A 42 14.92 -0.49 -16.92
CA GLU A 42 15.78 -0.60 -18.11
C GLU A 42 16.06 -2.07 -18.47
N SER A 43 16.82 -2.28 -19.56
CA SER A 43 17.23 -3.60 -20.07
C SER A 43 16.05 -4.57 -20.27
N SER A 44 16.10 -5.78 -19.70
CA SER A 44 15.07 -6.81 -19.84
C SER A 44 13.71 -6.42 -19.24
N TYR A 45 13.68 -5.38 -18.39
CA TYR A 45 12.47 -4.90 -17.74
C TYR A 45 11.91 -3.64 -18.42
N LYS A 46 12.53 -3.16 -19.49
CA LYS A 46 12.04 -2.01 -20.24
C LYS A 46 10.60 -2.26 -20.71
N GLY A 47 9.73 -1.29 -20.46
CA GLY A 47 8.31 -1.37 -20.81
C GLY A 47 7.42 -2.14 -19.83
N HIS A 48 7.97 -2.69 -18.75
CA HIS A 48 7.16 -3.26 -17.67
C HIS A 48 6.47 -2.15 -16.86
N LEU A 49 5.29 -2.46 -16.31
CA LEU A 49 4.62 -1.57 -15.37
C LEU A 49 5.38 -1.58 -14.04
N LEU A 50 5.92 -0.43 -13.65
CA LEU A 50 6.51 -0.23 -12.35
C LEU A 50 5.40 0.02 -11.32
N VAL A 51 5.29 -0.87 -10.34
CA VAL A 51 4.38 -0.73 -9.20
C VAL A 51 5.21 -0.60 -7.94
N VAL A 52 4.99 0.46 -7.18
CA VAL A 52 5.71 0.76 -5.94
C VAL A 52 4.75 0.70 -4.76
N SER A 53 5.12 -0.06 -3.74
CA SER A 53 4.45 0.00 -2.44
C SER A 53 5.28 0.86 -1.49
N TYR A 54 4.61 1.64 -0.64
CA TYR A 54 5.24 2.42 0.42
C TYR A 54 4.61 2.04 1.76
N ALA A 55 5.42 2.07 2.81
CA ALA A 55 4.92 1.93 4.18
C ALA A 55 4.33 3.26 4.60
N TRP A 56 3.16 3.24 5.25
CA TRP A 56 2.48 4.44 5.72
C TRP A 56 1.99 4.27 7.16
N ASP A 57 2.19 5.31 7.96
CA ASP A 57 1.72 5.39 9.32
C ASP A 57 0.23 5.76 9.35
N GLY A 58 -0.62 4.86 9.87
CA GLY A 58 -2.08 5.02 9.87
C GLY A 58 -2.62 6.18 10.72
N ASN A 59 -1.76 6.87 11.47
CA ASN A 59 -2.08 8.07 12.26
C ASN A 59 -1.55 9.37 11.62
N ALA A 60 -0.97 9.33 10.42
CA ALA A 60 -0.52 10.49 9.66
C ALA A 60 -1.35 10.64 8.37
N LEU A 61 -1.30 11.81 7.72
CA LEU A 61 -1.73 11.94 6.33
C LEU A 61 -0.73 11.22 5.41
N PRO A 62 -1.14 10.76 4.20
CA PRO A 62 -0.21 10.19 3.23
C PRO A 62 0.92 11.18 2.94
N GLY A 63 2.17 10.72 3.00
CA GLY A 63 3.36 11.55 2.88
C GLY A 63 4.05 11.93 4.20
N ASN A 64 3.38 11.77 5.35
CA ASN A 64 3.95 11.90 6.70
C ASN A 64 4.85 13.14 6.87
N GLU A 65 6.19 12.99 6.93
CA GLU A 65 7.12 14.11 7.12
C GLU A 65 7.13 15.12 5.95
N PHE A 66 6.52 14.78 4.81
CA PHE A 66 6.22 15.70 3.72
C PHE A 66 5.49 16.95 4.23
N TRP A 67 4.52 16.76 5.12
CA TRP A 67 3.73 17.85 5.69
C TRP A 67 4.54 18.74 6.65
N TRP A 68 5.72 18.29 7.07
CA TRP A 68 6.69 19.07 7.84
C TRP A 68 7.81 19.66 6.97
N GLY A 69 7.70 19.54 5.63
CA GLY A 69 8.70 20.00 4.67
C GLY A 69 9.95 19.12 4.59
N GLN A 70 9.96 17.94 5.20
CA GLN A 70 11.13 17.05 5.21
C GLN A 70 11.11 16.09 4.01
N LEU A 71 11.35 16.63 2.81
CA LEU A 71 11.19 15.90 1.54
C LEU A 71 12.14 14.70 1.34
N ALA A 72 13.21 14.59 2.14
CA ALA A 72 14.23 13.55 2.03
C ALA A 72 14.30 12.62 3.27
N ALA A 73 13.35 12.74 4.21
CA ALA A 73 13.44 12.01 5.48
C ALA A 73 13.18 10.51 5.36
N SER A 74 12.21 10.10 4.54
CA SER A 74 11.76 8.70 4.50
C SER A 74 11.16 8.30 3.14
N GLY A 75 10.58 7.10 3.07
CA GLY A 75 9.82 6.65 1.90
C GLY A 75 8.49 7.40 1.72
N ASP A 76 7.91 7.94 2.79
CA ASP A 76 6.64 8.67 2.78
C ASP A 76 6.74 9.98 1.98
N PRO A 77 7.67 10.92 2.27
CA PRO A 77 7.86 12.12 1.47
C PRO A 77 8.27 11.84 0.03
N ALA A 78 9.03 10.76 -0.20
CA ALA A 78 9.40 10.35 -1.54
C ALA A 78 8.16 9.91 -2.35
N ALA A 79 7.27 9.10 -1.76
CA ALA A 79 6.02 8.70 -2.39
C ALA A 79 5.11 9.92 -2.65
N ALA A 80 4.99 10.84 -1.69
CA ALA A 80 4.21 12.07 -1.87
C ALA A 80 4.76 12.97 -2.98
N SER A 81 6.09 13.09 -3.10
CA SER A 81 6.73 13.97 -4.09
C SER A 81 6.77 13.38 -5.51
N SER A 82 6.65 12.07 -5.66
CA SER A 82 6.76 11.37 -6.95
C SER A 82 5.45 10.78 -7.47
N THR A 83 4.37 10.93 -6.71
CA THR A 83 3.03 10.44 -7.03
C THR A 83 1.97 11.48 -6.65
N GLN A 84 0.69 11.10 -6.67
CA GLN A 84 -0.43 11.98 -6.30
C GLN A 84 -1.08 11.59 -4.97
N ILE A 85 -0.38 10.85 -4.10
CA ILE A 85 -0.97 10.39 -2.83
C ILE A 85 -1.31 11.56 -1.88
N ALA A 86 -0.55 12.66 -1.94
CA ALA A 86 -0.76 13.82 -1.08
C ALA A 86 -2.08 14.55 -1.40
N GLU A 87 -2.56 14.46 -2.63
CA GLU A 87 -3.82 15.05 -3.10
C GLU A 87 -4.95 14.02 -3.10
N LEU A 88 -4.74 12.84 -3.70
CA LEU A 88 -5.79 11.85 -3.93
C LEU A 88 -6.21 11.12 -2.66
N HIS A 89 -5.30 10.88 -1.73
CA HIS A 89 -5.58 10.14 -0.50
C HIS A 89 -5.73 11.07 0.72
N ASN A 90 -5.75 12.38 0.51
CA ASN A 90 -5.94 13.35 1.57
C ASN A 90 -7.44 13.73 1.70
N PRO A 91 -8.11 13.40 2.82
CA PRO A 91 -9.53 13.68 3.00
C PRO A 91 -9.89 15.18 2.98
N HIS A 92 -8.91 16.07 3.21
CA HIS A 92 -9.12 17.51 3.15
C HIS A 92 -9.17 18.05 1.71
N ILE A 93 -8.62 17.30 0.75
CA ILE A 93 -8.60 17.66 -0.68
C ILE A 93 -9.59 16.78 -1.44
N ASN A 94 -9.51 15.47 -1.28
CA ASN A 94 -10.39 14.49 -1.89
C ASN A 94 -11.37 13.92 -0.85
N THR A 95 -12.56 14.51 -0.79
CA THR A 95 -13.63 14.07 0.13
C THR A 95 -14.19 12.68 -0.19
N ALA A 96 -13.86 12.10 -1.36
CA ALA A 96 -14.20 10.70 -1.64
C ALA A 96 -13.48 9.74 -0.69
N VAL A 97 -12.27 10.07 -0.24
CA VAL A 97 -11.43 9.25 0.65
C VAL A 97 -11.55 9.78 2.09
N CYS A 98 -12.76 9.70 2.67
CA CYS A 98 -13.02 10.11 4.04
C CYS A 98 -13.80 9.06 4.83
N GLY A 99 -13.80 9.18 6.15
CA GLY A 99 -14.49 8.24 7.05
C GLY A 99 -16.00 8.09 6.77
N ALA A 100 -16.68 9.13 6.28
CA ALA A 100 -18.09 9.04 5.90
C ALA A 100 -18.35 8.11 4.71
N ASN A 101 -17.33 7.92 3.85
CA ASN A 101 -17.37 7.01 2.71
C ASN A 101 -16.85 5.61 3.04
N LEU A 102 -16.41 5.36 4.27
CA LEU A 102 -16.02 4.02 4.70
C LEU A 102 -17.21 3.04 4.53
N ARG A 103 -16.90 1.88 3.96
CA ARG A 103 -17.83 0.76 3.78
C ARG A 103 -17.27 -0.49 4.43
N ILE A 104 -18.16 -1.28 5.01
CA ILE A 104 -17.87 -2.58 5.61
C ILE A 104 -18.44 -3.64 4.68
N THR A 105 -17.57 -4.49 4.15
CA THR A 105 -17.98 -5.66 3.36
C THR A 105 -18.48 -6.75 4.30
N THR A 106 -19.68 -7.24 4.05
CA THR A 106 -20.31 -8.35 4.78
C THR A 106 -20.69 -9.46 3.79
N LEU A 107 -21.10 -10.63 4.31
CA LEU A 107 -21.61 -11.73 3.47
C LEU A 107 -22.83 -11.32 2.63
N ASP A 108 -23.60 -10.34 3.08
CA ASP A 108 -24.85 -9.91 2.44
C ASP A 108 -24.66 -8.64 1.59
N GLY A 109 -23.42 -8.15 1.46
CA GLY A 109 -23.08 -6.95 0.70
C GLY A 109 -22.38 -5.87 1.50
N LEU A 110 -22.32 -4.66 0.92
CA LEU A 110 -21.64 -3.49 1.46
C LEU A 110 -22.56 -2.66 2.35
N LEU A 111 -22.09 -2.31 3.55
CA LEU A 111 -22.79 -1.45 4.48
C LEU A 111 -21.97 -0.19 4.77
N THR A 112 -22.63 0.91 5.10
CA THR A 112 -21.98 2.02 5.80
C THR A 112 -21.53 1.59 7.20
N LEU A 113 -20.56 2.30 7.78
CA LEU A 113 -20.15 2.04 9.16
C LEU A 113 -21.33 2.11 10.15
N LYS A 114 -22.24 3.07 9.95
CA LYS A 114 -23.43 3.27 10.80
C LYS A 114 -24.38 2.08 10.72
N GLU A 115 -24.69 1.59 9.52
CA GLU A 115 -25.56 0.42 9.34
C GLU A 115 -24.96 -0.82 9.99
N TYR A 116 -23.65 -1.03 9.81
CA TYR A 116 -22.93 -2.13 10.43
C TYR A 116 -23.01 -2.07 11.97
N GLN A 117 -22.75 -0.89 12.57
CA GLN A 117 -22.86 -0.70 14.03
C GLN A 117 -24.28 -1.01 14.55
N LEU A 118 -25.32 -0.57 13.86
CA LEU A 118 -26.71 -0.85 14.24
C LEU A 118 -27.06 -2.34 14.12
N ARG A 119 -26.51 -3.02 13.12
CA ARG A 119 -26.68 -4.47 12.94
C ARG A 119 -26.02 -5.23 14.09
N VAL A 120 -24.75 -4.94 14.40
CA VAL A 120 -24.02 -5.59 15.52
C VAL A 120 -24.73 -5.32 16.85
N LYS A 121 -25.14 -4.08 17.13
CA LYS A 121 -25.91 -3.75 18.35
C LYS A 121 -27.20 -4.58 18.44
N ARG A 122 -27.98 -4.67 17.36
CA ARG A 122 -29.23 -5.46 17.35
C ARG A 122 -29.00 -6.94 17.61
N GLN A 123 -27.91 -7.52 17.09
CA GLN A 123 -27.56 -8.90 17.38
C GLN A 123 -27.21 -9.07 18.86
N TYR A 124 -26.36 -8.19 19.39
CA TYR A 124 -25.94 -8.23 20.79
C TYR A 124 -27.09 -8.08 21.79
N TYR A 125 -28.10 -7.26 21.49
CA TYR A 125 -29.28 -7.07 22.36
C TYR A 125 -30.45 -8.03 22.07
N LYS A 126 -30.36 -8.88 21.04
CA LYS A 126 -31.37 -9.92 20.75
C LYS A 126 -31.02 -11.29 21.35
N ASP A 127 -29.76 -11.51 21.72
CA ASP A 127 -29.29 -12.64 22.51
C ASP A 127 -28.81 -12.17 23.90
N PRO A 128 -29.71 -11.77 24.82
CA PRO A 128 -29.37 -11.85 26.24
C PRO A 128 -29.41 -13.35 26.58
N GLY A 129 -28.27 -13.93 26.94
CA GLY A 129 -28.24 -15.32 27.45
C GLY A 129 -29.25 -15.56 28.56
#